data_AF-A0A8S0SUG6-F1
#
_entry.id   AF-A0A8S0SUG6-F1
#
_cell.length_a   1.000
_cell.length_b   1.000
_cell.length_c   1.000
_cell.angle_alpha   90.00
_cell.angle_beta   90.00
_cell.angle_gamma   90.00
#
_symmetry.space_group_name_H-M   'P 1'
#
loop_
_entity.id
_entity.type
_entity.pdbx_description
1 polymer ?
#
loop_
_entity_poly.entity_id
_entity_poly.type
_entity_poly.pdbx_seq_one_letter_code
_entity_poly.pdbx_strand_id
1 'polypeptide(L)'
;MVLEGIEPYVKVLPTLMNTVGISKKDPDYHGPEFKELKVIIDDTLPQQTNGHDCGIFVVLYALYLIRGGRCFMPQKFDASKFRMDIATLLYKHRQVYTKKVNQPTTREAIVIE
;
A
#
# COMPACT_ATOMS: atom_id res chain seq x y z
N MET A 1 14.17 -2.69 -21.08
CA MET A 1 12.87 -1.99 -21.01
C MET A 1 12.37 -1.78 -19.57
N VAL A 2 11.96 -2.82 -18.81
CA VAL A 2 11.49 -2.61 -17.41
C VAL A 2 12.62 -2.19 -16.47
N LEU A 3 13.76 -2.91 -16.48
CA LEU A 3 14.93 -2.58 -15.64
C LEU A 3 15.46 -1.16 -15.91
N GLU A 4 15.62 -0.80 -17.19
CA GLU A 4 16.02 0.55 -17.61
C GLU A 4 15.01 1.61 -17.15
N GLY A 5 13.71 1.30 -17.21
CA GLY A 5 12.65 2.21 -16.76
C GLY A 5 12.64 2.46 -15.25
N ILE A 6 13.11 1.50 -14.43
CA ILE A 6 13.12 1.63 -12.97
C ILE A 6 14.45 2.11 -12.39
N GLU A 7 15.53 2.09 -13.19
CA GLU A 7 16.89 2.47 -12.76
C GLU A 7 16.97 3.85 -12.05
N PRO A 8 16.31 4.92 -12.55
CA PRO A 8 16.35 6.22 -11.86
C PRO A 8 15.77 6.15 -10.45
N TYR A 9 14.73 5.34 -10.25
CA TYR A 9 14.09 5.18 -8.95
C TYR A 9 14.96 4.38 -7.99
N VAL A 10 15.61 3.32 -8.47
CA VAL A 10 16.53 2.48 -7.67
C VAL A 10 17.65 3.31 -7.06
N LYS A 11 18.16 4.30 -7.82
CA LYS A 11 19.22 5.21 -7.39
C LYS A 11 18.74 6.27 -6.41
N VAL A 12 17.52 6.79 -6.58
CA VAL A 12 17.00 7.93 -5.81
C VAL A 12 16.26 7.51 -4.53
N LEU A 13 15.57 6.35 -4.55
CA LEU A 13 14.76 5.87 -3.43
C LEU A 13 15.52 5.76 -2.10
N PRO A 14 16.75 5.20 -2.03
CA PRO A 14 17.51 5.16 -0.78
C PRO A 14 17.72 6.54 -0.15
N THR A 15 18.07 7.53 -0.97
CA THR A 15 18.28 8.92 -0.54
C THR A 15 16.99 9.55 -0.03
N LEU A 16 15.87 9.31 -0.73
CA LEU A 16 14.56 9.79 -0.29
C LEU A 16 14.16 9.15 1.04
N MET A 17 14.24 7.82 1.16
CA MET A 17 13.91 7.07 2.37
C MET A 17 14.73 7.54 3.58
N ASN A 18 16.01 7.87 3.38
CA ASN A 18 16.85 8.45 4.42
C ASN A 18 16.38 9.85 4.82
N THR A 19 16.14 10.73 3.84
CA THR A 19 15.65 12.09 4.08
C THR A 19 14.35 12.11 4.88
N VAL A 20 13.44 11.18 4.61
CA VAL A 20 12.15 11.11 5.32
C VAL A 20 12.19 10.24 6.59
N GLY A 21 13.37 9.75 7.00
CA GLY A 21 13.53 8.97 8.23
C GLY A 21 12.90 7.57 8.19
N ILE A 22 12.65 7.03 6.98
CA ILE A 22 12.13 5.67 6.76
C ILE A 22 13.28 4.64 6.67
N SER A 23 14.52 5.12 6.55
CA SER A 23 15.72 4.28 6.71
C SER A 23 15.66 3.57 8.05
N LYS A 24 15.46 2.25 8.00
CA LYS A 24 15.33 1.40 9.18
C LYS A 24 16.47 1.69 10.15
N LYS A 25 16.14 2.01 11.41
CA LYS A 25 16.95 1.55 12.56
C LYS A 25 16.81 0.03 12.65
N ASP A 26 17.33 -0.67 11.66
CA ASP A 26 17.50 -2.12 11.74
C ASP A 26 18.71 -2.31 12.67
N PRO A 27 18.56 -2.99 13.82
CA PRO A 27 19.68 -3.21 14.74
C PRO A 27 20.82 -4.02 14.09
N ASP A 28 20.57 -4.70 12.97
CA ASP A 28 21.59 -5.40 12.18
C ASP A 28 22.20 -4.53 11.06
N TYR A 29 21.76 -3.28 10.89
CA TYR A 29 22.29 -2.37 9.87
C TYR A 29 23.38 -1.44 10.44
N HIS A 30 24.60 -1.97 10.48
CA HIS A 30 25.82 -1.24 10.84
C HIS A 30 26.68 -0.92 9.60
N GLY A 31 26.08 -0.36 8.54
CA GLY A 31 26.76 -0.05 7.28
C GLY A 31 26.90 1.44 7.02
N PRO A 32 28.11 1.98 6.75
CA PRO A 32 28.32 3.41 6.48
C PRO A 32 28.03 3.85 5.04
N GLU A 33 27.40 3.03 4.19
CA GLU A 33 27.25 3.33 2.76
C GLU A 33 25.86 2.95 2.23
N PHE A 34 25.26 3.87 1.47
CA PHE A 34 24.03 3.68 0.71
C PHE A 34 24.19 2.52 -0.25
N LYS A 35 23.83 1.30 0.17
CA LYS A 35 23.79 0.15 -0.73
C LYS A 35 22.63 0.33 -1.70
N GLU A 36 22.93 0.27 -2.99
CA GLU A 36 21.96 0.29 -4.08
C GLU A 36 20.85 -0.76 -3.82
N LEU A 37 19.59 -0.40 -4.08
CA LEU A 37 18.49 -1.33 -3.88
C LEU A 37 18.66 -2.52 -4.83
N LYS A 38 18.71 -3.73 -4.25
CA LYS A 38 18.66 -4.94 -5.06
C LYS A 38 17.27 -5.07 -5.66
N VAL A 39 17.18 -4.88 -6.98
CA VAL A 39 15.96 -5.13 -7.75
C VAL A 39 15.86 -6.61 -8.07
N ILE A 40 14.68 -7.17 -7.85
CA ILE A 40 14.31 -8.52 -8.27
C ILE A 40 13.04 -8.40 -9.11
N ILE A 41 13.12 -8.81 -10.38
CA ILE A 41 11.94 -9.02 -11.21
C ILE A 41 11.43 -10.43 -10.92
N ASP A 42 10.15 -10.51 -10.55
CA ASP A 42 9.51 -11.74 -10.13
C ASP A 42 8.25 -11.98 -10.97
N ASP A 43 8.43 -12.72 -12.05
CA ASP A 43 7.38 -13.09 -12.99
C ASP A 43 6.46 -14.21 -12.46
N THR A 44 6.82 -14.81 -11.32
CA THR A 44 5.99 -15.83 -10.65
C THR A 44 4.78 -15.23 -9.93
N LEU A 45 4.78 -13.91 -9.70
CA LEU A 45 3.66 -13.19 -9.10
C LEU A 45 2.52 -12.99 -10.11
N PRO A 46 1.28 -12.74 -9.65
CA PRO A 46 0.14 -12.49 -10.54
C PRO A 46 0.39 -11.37 -11.56
N GLN A 47 0.50 -11.74 -12.83
CA GLN A 47 0.72 -10.78 -13.91
C GLN A 47 -0.60 -10.21 -14.42
N GLN A 48 -0.61 -8.91 -14.68
CA GLN A 48 -1.73 -8.22 -15.32
C GLN A 48 -1.66 -8.45 -16.84
N THR A 49 -2.78 -8.79 -17.47
CA THR A 49 -2.87 -9.02 -18.92
C THR A 49 -3.65 -7.93 -19.67
N ASN A 50 -4.31 -7.02 -18.95
CA ASN A 50 -5.05 -5.90 -19.52
C ASN A 50 -4.30 -4.57 -19.28
N GLY A 51 -4.74 -3.48 -19.91
CA GLY A 51 -4.09 -2.16 -19.78
C GLY A 51 -4.59 -1.26 -18.67
N HIS A 52 -5.62 -1.63 -17.90
CA HIS A 52 -6.38 -0.69 -17.06
C HIS A 52 -6.49 -1.06 -15.58
N ASP A 53 -6.09 -2.27 -15.17
CA ASP A 53 -6.15 -2.72 -13.78
C ASP A 53 -4.83 -2.54 -12.99
N CYS A 54 -3.86 -1.77 -13.49
CA CYS A 54 -2.54 -1.65 -12.85
C CYS A 54 -2.64 -1.11 -11.42
N GLY A 55 -3.50 -0.12 -11.19
CA GLY A 55 -3.79 0.40 -9.85
C GLY A 55 -4.42 -0.65 -8.93
N ILE A 56 -5.27 -1.52 -9.47
CA ILE A 56 -5.89 -2.61 -8.69
C ILE A 56 -4.85 -3.66 -8.29
N PHE A 57 -3.95 -4.02 -9.20
CA PHE A 57 -2.85 -4.93 -8.91
C PHE A 57 -1.94 -4.36 -7.81
N VAL A 58 -1.59 -3.08 -7.86
CA VAL A 58 -0.79 -2.42 -6.80
C VAL A 58 -1.46 -2.54 -5.43
N VAL A 59 -2.77 -2.31 -5.34
CA VAL A 59 -3.50 -2.43 -4.06
C VAL A 59 -3.54 -3.87 -3.58
N LEU A 60 -3.78 -4.84 -4.47
CA LEU A 60 -3.76 -6.26 -4.12
C LEU A 60 -2.37 -6.70 -3.63
N TYR A 61 -1.30 -6.27 -4.31
CA TYR A 61 0.07 -6.51 -3.86
C TYR A 61 0.30 -5.98 -2.44
N ALA A 62 -0.05 -4.73 -2.17
CA ALA A 62 0.08 -4.14 -0.84
C ALA A 62 -0.73 -4.93 0.21
N LEU A 63 -1.96 -5.32 -0.12
CA LEU A 63 -2.84 -6.06 0.78
C LEU A 63 -2.24 -7.42 1.21
N TYR A 64 -1.73 -8.19 0.27
CA TYR A 64 -1.11 -9.49 0.57
C TYR A 64 0.22 -9.34 1.29
N LEU A 65 1.03 -8.35 0.92
CA LEU A 65 2.29 -8.06 1.61
C LEU A 65 2.07 -7.73 3.10
N ILE A 66 1.00 -6.99 3.44
CA ILE A 66 0.67 -6.63 4.83
C ILE A 66 0.06 -7.82 5.61
N ARG A 67 -0.72 -8.69 4.96
CA ARG A 67 -1.50 -9.75 5.64
C ARG A 67 -0.75 -11.06 5.89
N GLY A 68 0.41 -11.25 5.28
CA GLY A 68 1.15 -12.51 5.38
C GLY A 68 2.34 -12.63 4.44
N GLY A 69 2.58 -11.61 3.60
CA GLY A 69 3.68 -11.61 2.67
C GLY A 69 3.42 -12.45 1.43
N ARG A 70 4.50 -12.75 0.70
CA ARG A 70 4.45 -13.42 -0.60
C ARG A 70 3.80 -14.81 -0.56
N CYS A 71 3.98 -15.57 0.52
CA CYS A 71 3.46 -16.93 0.64
C CYS A 71 1.92 -17.03 0.62
N PHE A 72 1.22 -15.94 0.90
CA PHE A 72 -0.25 -15.90 0.92
C PHE A 72 -0.84 -15.36 -0.39
N MET A 73 0.00 -14.96 -1.33
CA MET A 73 -0.45 -14.42 -2.60
C MET A 73 -0.96 -15.55 -3.51
N PRO A 74 -2.17 -15.45 -4.07
CA PRO A 74 -2.68 -16.45 -5.01
C PRO A 74 -1.89 -16.42 -6.32
N GLN A 75 -2.02 -17.47 -7.12
CA GLN A 75 -1.39 -17.52 -8.46
C GLN A 75 -2.01 -16.53 -9.46
N LYS A 76 -3.25 -16.09 -9.22
CA LYS A 76 -3.97 -15.12 -10.06
C LYS A 76 -4.79 -14.18 -9.20
N PHE A 77 -4.89 -12.93 -9.64
CA PHE A 77 -5.79 -11.95 -9.07
C PHE A 77 -7.10 -11.89 -9.84
N ASP A 78 -8.20 -11.80 -9.10
CA ASP A 78 -9.51 -11.45 -9.64
C ASP A 78 -9.71 -9.93 -9.49
N ALA A 79 -9.12 -9.18 -10.42
CA ALA A 79 -9.20 -7.71 -10.41
C ALA A 79 -10.64 -7.21 -10.58
N SER A 80 -11.47 -7.91 -11.35
CA SER A 80 -12.86 -7.50 -11.57
C SER A 80 -13.68 -7.56 -10.29
N LYS A 81 -13.59 -8.69 -9.56
CA LYS A 81 -14.22 -8.81 -8.25
C LYS A 81 -13.65 -7.81 -7.26
N PHE A 82 -12.33 -7.65 -7.23
CA PHE A 82 -11.69 -6.73 -6.28
C PHE A 82 -12.10 -5.27 -6.50
N ARG A 83 -12.31 -4.83 -7.76
CA ARG A 83 -12.86 -3.49 -8.07
C ARG A 83 -14.22 -3.28 -7.40
N MET A 84 -15.09 -4.28 -7.46
CA MET A 84 -16.41 -4.20 -6.82
C MET A 84 -16.28 -4.23 -5.29
N ASP A 85 -15.40 -5.06 -4.75
CA ASP A 85 -15.16 -5.17 -3.32
C ASP A 85 -14.63 -3.85 -2.73
N ILE A 86 -13.64 -3.22 -3.36
CA ILE A 86 -13.07 -1.96 -2.88
C ILE A 86 -14.06 -0.80 -3.04
N ALA A 87 -14.82 -0.74 -4.13
CA ALA A 87 -15.86 0.27 -4.31
C ALA A 87 -16.96 0.13 -3.23
N THR A 88 -17.38 -1.09 -2.94
CA THR A 88 -18.35 -1.40 -1.89
C THR A 88 -17.82 -1.03 -0.51
N LEU A 89 -16.56 -1.35 -0.23
CA LEU A 89 -15.90 -1.00 1.03
C LEU A 89 -15.86 0.51 1.23
N LEU A 90 -15.39 1.26 0.23
CA LEU A 90 -15.32 2.73 0.26
C LEU A 90 -16.70 3.35 0.44
N TYR A 91 -17.72 2.84 -0.27
CA TYR A 91 -19.09 3.32 -0.12
C TYR A 91 -19.62 3.11 1.30
N LYS A 92 -19.42 1.92 1.89
CA LYS A 92 -19.82 1.63 3.26
C LYS A 92 -19.11 2.53 4.27
N HIS A 93 -17.80 2.72 4.11
CA HIS A 93 -17.03 3.63 4.99
C HIS A 93 -17.52 5.07 4.87
N ARG A 94 -17.84 5.55 3.66
CA ARG A 94 -18.44 6.87 3.47
C ARG A 94 -19.77 7.00 4.20
N GLN A 95 -20.65 6.01 4.10
CA GLN A 95 -21.95 6.02 4.80
C GLN A 95 -21.81 6.05 6.33
N VAL A 96 -20.83 5.34 6.87
CA VAL A 96 -20.53 5.41 8.31
C VAL A 96 -19.99 6.79 8.69
N TYR A 97 -19.09 7.35 7.88
CA TYR A 97 -18.54 8.68 8.12
C TYR A 97 -19.62 9.76 8.09
N THR A 98 -20.49 9.77 7.08
CA THR A 98 -21.59 10.75 6.97
C THR A 98 -22.59 10.61 8.10
N LYS A 99 -22.91 9.37 8.54
CA LYS A 99 -23.75 9.15 9.72
C LYS A 99 -23.13 9.70 11.01
N LYS A 100 -21.82 9.55 11.21
CA LYS A 100 -21.11 10.12 12.37
C LYS A 100 -21.08 11.66 12.34
N VAL A 101 -20.93 12.27 11.17
CA VAL A 101 -20.97 13.74 11.01
C VAL A 101 -22.39 14.29 11.24
N ASN A 102 -23.42 13.53 10.87
CA ASN A 102 -24.82 13.94 11.00
C ASN A 102 -25.46 13.55 12.35
N GLN A 103 -24.72 12.93 13.28
CA GLN A 103 -25.17 12.86 14.66
C GLN A 103 -25.07 14.27 15.25
N PRO A 104 -26.14 14.81 15.86
CA PRO A 104 -26.01 16.01 16.66
C PRO A 104 -24.94 15.73 17.69
N THR A 105 -23.95 16.62 17.81
CA THR A 105 -23.23 16.75 19.06
C THR A 105 -24.31 17.15 20.06
N THR A 106 -24.91 16.17 20.74
CA THR A 106 -25.58 16.42 22.01
C THR A 106 -24.48 17.02 22.87
N ARG A 107 -24.46 18.35 22.93
CA ARG A 107 -23.91 19.08 24.06
C ARG A 107 -24.73 18.60 25.25
N GLU A 108 -24.36 17.45 25.80
CA GLU A 108 -24.62 17.20 27.20
C GLU A 108 -23.93 18.35 27.92
N ALA A 109 -24.75 19.28 28.39
CA ALA A 109 -24.31 20.33 29.27
C ALA A 109 -23.62 19.63 30.44
N ILE A 110 -22.34 19.93 30.63
CA ILE A 110 -21.67 19.61 31.88
C ILE A 110 -22.38 20.48 32.93
N VAL A 111 -23.30 19.86 33.66
CA VAL A 111 -23.82 20.40 34.91
C VAL A 111 -22.69 20.22 35.92
N ILE A 112 -22.18 21.33 36.42
CA ILE A 112 -21.35 21.36 37.63
C ILE A 112 -22.33 21.63 38.76
N GLU A 113 -22.57 20.61 39.60
CA GLU A 113 -22.99 20.81 40.99
C GLU A 113 -21.77 20.52 41.89
#